data_AF-A0A2A5VWS4-F1
#
_entry.id   AF-A0A2A5VWS4-F1
#
_cell.length_a   1.000
_cell.length_b   1.000
_cell.length_c   1.000
_cell.angle_alpha   90.00
_cell.angle_beta   90.00
_cell.angle_gamma   90.00
#
_symmetry.space_group_name_H-M   'P 1'
#
loop_
_entity.id
_entity.type
_entity.pdbx_description
1 polymer ?
#
loop_
_entity_poly.entity_id
_entity_poly.type
_entity_poly.pdbx_seq_one_letter_code
_entity_poly.pdbx_strand_id
1 'polypeptide(L)' 'MIPLDVITFYLLYTGVGLLFVFGLWIYFDQKDKQRLIPRQSKVIFHCIKCSQIYTGAHGSEEGECPRCHFNNSRLRF' A
#
# COMPACT_ATOMS: atom_id res chain seq x y z
N MET A 1 -42.17 -25.62 -13.72
CA MET A 1 -41.65 -24.77 -14.80
C MET A 1 -41.83 -23.33 -14.34
N ILE A 2 -40.77 -22.68 -13.85
CA ILE A 2 -40.84 -21.27 -13.43
C ILE A 2 -40.92 -20.46 -14.74
N PRO A 3 -41.99 -19.71 -15.02
CA PRO A 3 -42.00 -18.82 -16.18
C PRO A 3 -40.89 -17.80 -15.92
N LEU A 4 -39.81 -17.89 -16.69
CA LEU A 4 -38.74 -16.89 -16.65
C LEU A 4 -39.30 -15.63 -17.29
N ASP A 5 -39.88 -14.79 -16.44
CA ASP A 5 -40.35 -13.48 -16.82
C ASP A 5 -39.17 -12.63 -17.30
N VAL A 6 -39.43 -11.70 -18.21
CA VAL A 6 -38.40 -10.80 -18.75
C VAL A 6 -37.71 -10.04 -17.62
N ILE A 7 -38.47 -9.73 -16.57
CA ILE A 7 -37.99 -9.11 -15.33
C ILE A 7 -36.97 -10.01 -14.62
N THR A 8 -37.25 -11.31 -14.50
CA THR A 8 -36.33 -12.27 -13.88
C THR A 8 -35.03 -12.38 -14.65
N PHE A 9 -35.09 -12.39 -15.99
CA PHE A 9 -33.90 -12.40 -16.83
C PHE A 9 -33.07 -11.13 -16.65
N TYR A 10 -33.71 -9.96 -16.62
CA TYR A 10 -33.03 -8.68 -16.44
C TYR A 10 -32.34 -8.57 -15.06
N LEU A 11 -33.01 -9.04 -14.01
CA LEU A 11 -32.46 -9.08 -12.65
C LEU A 11 -31.25 -10.01 -12.56
N LEU A 12 -31.32 -11.20 -13.17
CA LEU A 12 -30.19 -12.13 -13.18
C LEU A 12 -29.02 -11.57 -13.98
N TYR A 13 -29.27 -11.02 -15.17
CA TYR A 13 -28.23 -10.43 -16.00
C TYR A 13 -27.50 -9.30 -15.28
N THR A 14 -28.26 -8.37 -14.71
CA THR A 14 -27.70 -7.23 -13.98
C THR A 14 -27.00 -7.67 -12.70
N GLY A 15 -27.58 -8.62 -11.97
CA GLY A 15 -26.99 -9.17 -10.74
C GLY A 15 -25.66 -9.87 -11.00
N VAL A 16 -25.58 -10.71 -12.04
CA VAL A 16 -24.33 -11.37 -12.44
C VAL A 16 -23.30 -10.35 -12.89
N GLY A 17 -23.69 -9.34 -13.68
CA GLY A 17 -22.80 -8.26 -14.10
C GLY A 17 -22.21 -7.49 -12.92
N LEU A 18 -23.04 -7.13 -11.93
CA LEU A 18 -22.58 -6.48 -10.71
C LEU A 18 -21.62 -7.37 -9.92
N LEU A 19 -21.99 -8.63 -9.68
CA LEU A 19 -21.13 -9.58 -8.96
C LEU A 19 -19.78 -9.77 -9.67
N PHE A 20 -19.78 -9.80 -11.00
CA PHE A 20 -18.56 -9.91 -11.79
C PHE A 20 -17.67 -8.69 -11.63
N VAL A 21 -18.22 -7.48 -11.77
CA VAL A 21 -17.47 -6.22 -11.60
C VAL A 21 -16.94 -6.08 -10.16
N PHE A 22 -17.78 -6.35 -9.16
CA PHE A 22 -17.37 -6.31 -7.75
C PHE A 22 -16.32 -7.36 -7.42
N GLY A 23 -16.48 -8.59 -7.91
CA GLY A 23 -15.50 -9.66 -7.73
C GLY A 23 -14.16 -9.33 -8.37
N LEU A 24 -14.18 -8.76 -9.58
CA LEU A 24 -12.99 -8.30 -10.28
C LEU A 24 -12.30 -7.18 -9.51
N TRP A 25 -13.07 -6.20 -9.02
CA TRP A 25 -12.55 -5.10 -8.21
C TRP A 25 -11.87 -5.60 -6.94
N ILE A 26 -12.51 -6.51 -6.19
CA ILE A 26 -11.90 -7.11 -4.98
C ILE A 26 -10.63 -7.89 -5.34
N TYR A 27 -10.65 -8.67 -6.41
CA TYR A 27 -9.49 -9.44 -6.86
C TYR A 27 -8.29 -8.54 -7.18
N PHE A 28 -8.52 -7.42 -7.89
CA PHE A 28 -7.46 -6.47 -8.21
C PHE A 28 -7.03 -5.62 -7.01
N ASP A 29 -7.96 -5.16 -6.17
CA ASP A 29 -7.65 -4.42 -4.94
C ASP A 29 -6.78 -5.24 -3.98
N GLN A 30 -7.07 -6.53 -3.82
CA GLN A 30 -6.22 -7.42 -3.03
C GLN A 30 -4.83 -7.62 -3.66
N LYS A 31 -4.76 -7.74 -4.99
CA LYS A 31 -3.49 -7.89 -5.71
C LYS A 31 -2.62 -6.64 -5.63
N ASP A 32 -3.22 -5.46 -5.66
CA ASP A 32 -2.51 -4.20 -5.46
C ASP A 32 -2.08 -4.01 -4.01
N LYS A 33 -2.91 -4.44 -3.04
CA LYS A 33 -2.52 -4.48 -1.62
C LYS A 33 -1.34 -5.40 -1.34
N GLN A 34 -1.19 -6.51 -2.08
CA GLN A 34 -0.02 -7.38 -1.97
C GLN A 34 1.25 -6.78 -2.63
N ARG A 35 1.11 -5.85 -3.58
CA ARG A 35 2.23 -5.05 -4.10
C ARG A 35 2.55 -3.84 -3.22
N LEU A 36 1.60 -3.44 -2.39
CA LEU A 36 1.77 -2.61 -1.21
C LEU A 36 2.20 -3.48 0.00
N ILE A 37 3.17 -4.38 -0.19
CA ILE A 37 4.17 -4.53 0.86
C ILE A 37 4.60 -3.09 1.12
N PRO A 38 4.38 -2.53 2.32
CA PRO A 38 4.76 -1.16 2.59
C PRO A 38 6.22 -1.11 2.21
N ARG A 39 6.50 -0.38 1.13
CA ARG A 39 7.83 0.06 0.76
C ARG A 39 8.31 0.66 2.06
N GLN A 40 9.10 -0.12 2.84
CA GLN A 40 9.41 0.20 4.24
C GLN A 40 9.64 1.67 4.25
N SER A 41 8.83 2.43 4.98
CA SER A 41 8.83 3.88 4.88
C SER A 41 10.23 4.31 5.31
N LYS A 42 11.11 4.46 4.32
CA LYS A 42 12.54 4.58 4.52
C LYS A 42 12.66 5.99 5.04
N VAL A 43 12.91 6.10 6.34
CA VAL A 43 13.12 7.39 6.96
C VAL A 43 14.47 7.87 6.42
N ILE A 44 14.43 9.00 5.72
CA ILE A 44 15.64 9.64 5.20
C ILE A 44 16.25 10.43 6.36
N PHE A 45 17.49 10.10 6.70
CA PHE A 45 18.29 10.81 7.68
C PHE A 45 19.33 11.66 6.96
N HIS A 46 19.60 12.84 7.52
CA HIS A 46 20.68 13.72 7.10
C HIS A 46 21.66 13.89 8.26
N CYS A 47 22.93 13.55 8.04
CA CYS A 47 23.92 13.66 9.09
C CYS A 47 24.41 15.11 9.27
N ILE A 48 24.35 15.63 10.49
CA ILE A 48 24.80 17.00 10.81
C ILE A 48 26.33 17.14 10.73
N LYS A 49 27.09 16.07 11.01
CA LYS A 49 28.56 16.10 11.00
C LYS A 49 29.17 16.05 9.59
N CYS A 50 28.66 15.17 8.74
CA CYS A 50 29.29 14.85 7.45
C CYS A 50 28.39 15.16 6.24
N SER A 51 27.22 15.76 6.47
CA SER A 51 26.19 16.10 5.46
C SER A 51 25.77 14.94 4.55
N GLN A 52 26.05 13.71 4.97
CA GLN A 52 25.65 12.51 4.23
C GLN A 52 24.15 12.26 4.44
N ILE A 53 23.45 12.00 3.33
CA ILE A 53 22.05 11.57 3.32
C ILE A 53 22.02 10.05 3.24
N TYR A 54 21.23 9.40 4.08
CA TYR A 54 21.10 7.94 4.13
C TYR A 54 19.68 7.53 4.55
N THR A 55 19.31 6.28 4.27
CA THR A 55 18.00 5.73 4.64
C THR A 55 18.14 4.78 5.82
N GLY A 56 17.36 5.01 6.88
CA GLY A 56 17.30 4.13 8.05
C GLY A 56 16.07 3.24 8.06
N ALA A 57 16.01 2.34 9.05
CA ALA A 57 14.87 1.46 9.27
C ALA A 57 13.62 2.28 9.64
N HIS A 58 12.45 1.78 9.23
CA HIS A 58 11.19 2.43 9.54
C HIS A 58 10.93 2.43 11.06
N GLY A 59 10.61 3.60 11.62
CA GLY A 59 10.30 3.74 13.04
C GLY A 59 11.52 3.93 13.96
N SER A 60 12.73 4.02 13.41
CA SER A 60 13.89 4.37 14.23
C SER A 60 13.85 5.86 14.59
N GLU A 61 13.88 6.18 15.88
CA GLU A 61 13.99 7.57 16.37
C GLU A 61 15.41 8.13 16.18
N GLU A 62 16.37 7.23 16.02
CA GLU A 62 17.79 7.49 15.86
C GLU A 62 18.34 6.63 14.72
N GLY A 63 19.35 7.14 14.01
CA GLY A 63 20.02 6.42 12.93
C GLY A 63 21.50 6.74 12.93
N GLU A 64 22.34 5.70 12.95
CA GLU A 64 23.79 5.86 12.87
C GLU A 64 24.24 6.13 11.43
N CYS A 65 25.05 7.18 11.24
CA CYS A 65 25.59 7.48 9.92
C CYS A 65 26.67 6.46 9.51
N PRO A 66 26.57 5.82 8.33
CA PRO A 66 27.53 4.80 7.89
C PRO A 66 28.93 5.36 7.60
N ARG A 67 29.10 6.68 7.55
CA ARG A 67 30.37 7.34 7.22
C ARG A 67 31.13 7.81 8.46
N CYS A 68 30.43 8.43 9.42
CA CYS A 68 31.06 9.05 10.59
C CYS A 68 30.63 8.44 11.92
N HIS A 69 29.77 7.41 11.89
CA HIS A 69 29.26 6.69 13.06
C HIS A 69 28.57 7.62 14.08
N PHE A 70 28.13 8.79 13.61
CA PHE A 70 27.40 9.75 14.43
C PHE A 70 25.92 9.35 14.45
N ASN A 71 25.34 9.27 15.64
CA ASN A 71 23.95 8.94 15.84
C ASN A 71 23.07 10.19 15.62
N ASN A 72 22.33 10.22 14.51
CA ASN A 72 21.46 11.35 14.19
C ASN A 72 20.04 11.04 14.64
N SER A 73 19.44 11.95 15.41
CA SER A 73 18.03 11.87 15.75
C SER A 73 17.14 12.24 14.56
N ARG A 74 15.92 11.70 14.55
CA ARG A 74 14.92 11.98 13.51
C ARG A 74 14.49 13.45 13.57
N LEU A 75 14.56 14.15 12.43
CA LEU A 75 14.02 15.50 12.27
C LEU A 75 12.50 15.45 12.46
N ARG A 76 12.01 16.12 13.52
CA ARG A 76 10.59 16.44 13.73
C ARG A 76 10.41 17.90 13.30
N PHE A 77 9.56 18.15 12.31
CA PHE A 77 9.17 19.49 11.86
C PHE A 77 7.90 19.92 12.57
#